data_AF-A0A7S1VBU7-F1
#
_entry.id   AF-A0A7S1VBU7-F1
#
_cell.length_a   1.000
_cell.length_b   1.000
_cell.length_c   1.000
_cell.angle_alpha   90.00
_cell.angle_beta   90.00
_cell.angle_gamma   90.00
#
_symmetry.space_group_name_H-M   'P 1'
#
loop_
_entity.id
_entity.type
_entity.pdbx_description
1 polymer ?
#
loop_
_entity_poly.entity_id
_entity_poly.type
_entity_poly.pdbx_seq_one_letter_code
_entity_poly.pdbx_strand_id
1 'polypeptide(L)'
;MGRSSSSSSDYSKGTAKTASTSRSDKNYDSSPPRRKHPVVATHGRPAPGRPRTATKKIQKEQAALMDPAERAEREYAKLIVPYLAQRAYHIPGYTWRQDWIQYITNNHPVFGICCHHKLHPLNFRRRLVVLVGSIASGLAITNLVYLWFLLESESGIDSEFVSIGLAANLTLGEIEAQFETVSLTNYQAFLWTIGAALHSSFDLSVWYLSACACCLPGGCCVACQGYRYVGSYIVFFVVIVVAAAASVAVVLRASINSNEEISIQNITTGATYGLWDDEIEFENMDPSSFRFLITWSIEMALALLVMYPLLGTVLFSGMLGCGRLPFLGGRPRDVWVEECERRRKNRKAGIPEPV
;
A
#
# COMPACT_ATOMS: atom_id res chain seq x y z
N MET A 1 -9.57 -74.27 11.68
CA MET A 1 -9.65 -73.74 13.06
C MET A 1 -9.26 -72.27 13.04
N GLY A 2 -10.06 -71.38 13.66
CA GLY A 2 -9.73 -69.98 13.96
C GLY A 2 -10.03 -68.99 12.82
N ARG A 3 -11.26 -68.46 12.72
CA ARG A 3 -11.80 -67.25 13.40
C ARG A 3 -11.78 -66.00 12.50
N SER A 4 -12.95 -65.80 11.91
CA SER A 4 -13.62 -64.53 11.57
C SER A 4 -13.10 -63.28 12.28
N SER A 5 -12.79 -62.26 11.49
CA SER A 5 -12.77 -60.85 11.92
C SER A 5 -13.69 -60.04 11.01
N SER A 6 -14.81 -59.65 11.57
CA SER A 6 -15.77 -58.68 11.04
C SER A 6 -15.44 -57.31 11.63
N SER A 7 -15.17 -56.31 10.80
CA SER A 7 -15.21 -54.91 11.22
C SER A 7 -15.99 -54.10 10.17
N SER A 8 -17.26 -53.84 10.49
CA SER A 8 -18.10 -52.87 9.80
C SER A 8 -17.59 -51.46 10.08
N SER A 9 -17.34 -50.69 9.02
CA SER A 9 -17.13 -49.24 9.10
C SER A 9 -18.42 -48.53 8.68
N ASP A 10 -19.12 -47.96 9.67
CA ASP A 10 -20.25 -47.07 9.45
C ASP A 10 -19.76 -45.73 8.89
N TYR A 11 -20.02 -45.49 7.61
CA TYR A 11 -19.84 -44.21 6.95
C TYR A 11 -21.13 -43.39 7.11
N SER A 12 -21.15 -42.50 8.09
CA SER A 12 -22.23 -41.54 8.30
C SER A 12 -22.17 -40.44 7.22
N LYS A 13 -23.13 -40.48 6.28
CA LYS A 13 -23.37 -39.44 5.27
C LYS A 13 -24.06 -38.24 5.94
N GLY A 14 -23.28 -37.21 6.27
CA GLY A 14 -23.79 -35.88 6.59
C GLY A 14 -24.18 -35.14 5.32
N THR A 15 -25.48 -34.98 5.08
CA THR A 15 -26.05 -34.16 4.00
C THR A 15 -25.92 -32.68 4.37
N ALA A 16 -25.02 -31.97 3.68
CA ALA A 16 -24.92 -30.52 3.74
C ALA A 16 -26.14 -29.89 3.04
N LYS A 17 -27.04 -29.27 3.81
CA LYS A 17 -28.07 -28.36 3.29
C LYS A 17 -27.39 -27.10 2.78
N THR A 18 -27.32 -26.95 1.46
CA THR A 18 -27.03 -25.70 0.78
C THR A 18 -28.19 -24.73 0.99
N ALA A 19 -27.96 -23.70 1.81
CA ALA A 19 -28.87 -22.56 1.92
C ALA A 19 -28.67 -21.66 0.68
N SER A 20 -29.62 -21.71 -0.24
CA SER A 20 -29.76 -20.80 -1.36
C SER A 20 -30.20 -19.41 -0.84
N THR A 21 -29.24 -18.52 -0.64
CA THR A 21 -29.54 -17.09 -0.48
C THR A 21 -29.96 -16.52 -1.82
N SER A 22 -31.26 -16.25 -1.97
CA SER A 22 -31.84 -15.49 -3.06
C SER A 22 -31.23 -14.07 -3.08
N ARG A 23 -30.52 -13.79 -4.16
CA ARG A 23 -29.90 -12.50 -4.45
C ARG A 23 -31.00 -11.55 -4.90
N SER A 24 -31.47 -10.70 -3.98
CA SER A 24 -32.33 -9.56 -4.32
C SER A 24 -31.41 -8.45 -4.87
N ASP A 25 -31.34 -8.38 -6.20
CA ASP A 25 -30.67 -7.28 -6.91
C ASP A 25 -31.46 -5.99 -6.69
N LYS A 26 -31.17 -5.30 -5.58
CA LYS A 26 -31.54 -3.90 -5.41
C LYS A 26 -30.44 -3.04 -6.03
N ASN A 27 -30.75 -2.54 -7.21
CA ASN A 27 -30.01 -1.54 -7.96
C ASN A 27 -29.93 -0.26 -7.10
N TYR A 28 -28.88 -0.12 -6.30
CA TYR A 28 -28.58 1.11 -5.56
C TYR A 28 -27.86 2.08 -6.50
N ASP A 29 -28.64 2.92 -7.15
CA ASP A 29 -28.15 4.17 -7.72
C ASP A 29 -27.53 5.00 -6.59
N SER A 30 -26.20 5.04 -6.57
CA SER A 30 -25.37 5.53 -5.47
C SER A 30 -24.85 6.94 -5.76
N SER A 31 -25.75 7.81 -6.22
CA SER A 31 -25.54 9.25 -6.16
C SER A 31 -26.48 9.83 -5.10
N PRO A 32 -25.99 10.23 -3.89
CA PRO A 32 -26.83 10.96 -2.96
C PRO A 32 -27.33 12.23 -3.66
N PRO A 33 -28.62 12.59 -3.55
CA PRO A 33 -29.10 13.84 -4.09
C PRO A 33 -28.24 14.95 -3.49
N ARG A 34 -27.62 15.74 -4.38
CA ARG A 34 -26.79 16.90 -4.04
C ARG A 34 -27.68 17.90 -3.31
N ARG A 35 -27.91 17.67 -2.01
CA ARG A 35 -28.63 18.60 -1.14
C ARG A 35 -27.84 19.89 -1.22
N LYS A 36 -28.47 20.93 -1.79
CA LYS A 36 -28.03 22.30 -1.67
C LYS A 36 -27.96 22.56 -0.17
N HIS A 37 -26.75 22.46 0.41
CA HIS A 37 -26.53 22.88 1.77
C HIS A 37 -26.98 24.34 1.84
N PRO A 38 -27.89 24.71 2.75
CA PRO A 38 -28.16 26.11 3.00
C PRO A 38 -26.81 26.76 3.28
N VAL A 39 -26.55 27.88 2.60
CA VAL A 39 -25.38 28.72 2.83
C VAL A 39 -25.42 29.14 4.30
N VAL A 40 -24.79 28.33 5.16
CA VAL A 40 -24.59 28.67 6.56
C VAL A 40 -23.59 29.81 6.52
N ALA A 41 -24.08 31.01 6.81
CA ALA A 41 -23.26 32.21 6.98
C ALA A 41 -22.16 31.91 8.00
N THR A 42 -20.98 31.55 7.50
CA THR A 42 -19.76 31.47 8.29
C THR A 42 -19.26 32.89 8.52
N HIS A 43 -18.89 33.17 9.77
CA HIS A 43 -18.34 34.44 10.30
C HIS A 43 -19.29 35.35 11.09
N GLY A 44 -20.19 34.78 11.89
CA GLY A 44 -20.50 35.36 13.20
C GLY A 44 -19.59 34.73 14.25
N ARG A 45 -18.63 35.47 14.84
CA ARG A 45 -17.98 35.01 16.08
C ARG A 45 -19.11 34.70 17.08
N PRO A 46 -19.21 33.49 17.63
CA PRO A 46 -20.26 33.18 18.58
C PRO A 46 -20.16 34.16 19.74
N ALA A 47 -21.24 34.91 19.98
CA ALA A 47 -21.31 35.87 21.07
C ALA A 47 -20.88 35.18 22.37
N PRO A 48 -19.90 35.74 23.12
CA PRO A 48 -19.46 35.16 24.38
C PRO A 48 -20.64 35.24 25.36
N GLY A 49 -21.26 34.10 25.65
CA GLY A 49 -22.36 34.05 26.61
C GLY A 49 -23.46 33.02 26.34
N ARG A 50 -23.50 32.32 25.20
CA ARG A 50 -24.51 31.27 25.01
C ARG A 50 -24.21 30.05 25.90
N PRO A 51 -25.12 29.64 26.80
CA PRO A 51 -24.84 28.55 27.73
C PRO A 51 -24.70 27.21 26.98
N ARG A 52 -23.52 26.59 27.14
CA ARG A 52 -23.14 25.26 26.58
C ARG A 52 -24.16 24.13 26.88
N THR A 53 -25.04 24.32 27.85
CA THR A 53 -26.05 23.35 28.29
C THR A 53 -27.17 23.16 27.27
N ALA A 54 -27.59 24.22 26.58
CA ALA A 54 -28.70 24.13 25.61
C ALA A 54 -28.35 23.25 24.39
N THR A 55 -27.12 23.35 23.89
CA THR A 55 -26.67 22.57 22.72
C THR A 55 -26.58 21.07 23.02
N LYS A 56 -26.18 20.70 24.24
CA LYS A 56 -26.10 19.29 24.67
C LYS A 56 -27.49 18.64 24.77
N LYS A 57 -28.50 19.38 25.24
CA LYS A 57 -29.88 18.88 25.34
C LYS A 57 -30.45 18.57 23.94
N ILE A 58 -30.29 19.50 23.00
CA ILE A 58 -30.77 19.34 21.62
C ILE A 58 -30.07 18.15 20.94
N GLN A 59 -28.75 18.00 21.10
CA GLN A 59 -28.03 16.86 20.53
C GLN A 59 -28.49 15.51 21.12
N LYS A 60 -28.81 15.47 22.42
CA LYS A 60 -29.31 14.26 23.08
C LYS A 60 -30.72 13.90 22.59
N GLU A 61 -31.61 14.87 22.46
CA GLU A 61 -32.96 14.67 21.93
C GLU A 61 -32.93 14.25 20.45
N GLN A 62 -32.09 14.88 19.63
CA GLN A 62 -31.89 14.47 18.23
C GLN A 62 -31.31 13.06 18.11
N ALA A 63 -30.38 12.67 18.99
CA ALA A 63 -29.85 11.31 19.02
C ALA A 63 -30.90 10.29 19.45
N ALA A 64 -31.84 10.67 20.33
CA ALA A 64 -32.93 9.81 20.80
C ALA A 64 -33.97 9.55 19.69
N LEU A 65 -34.25 10.56 18.85
CA LEU A 65 -35.17 10.46 17.70
C LEU A 65 -34.59 9.74 16.48
N MET A 66 -33.28 9.49 16.48
CA MET A 66 -32.58 8.83 15.38
C MET A 66 -32.96 7.35 15.30
N ASP A 67 -33.10 6.84 14.07
CA ASP A 67 -33.39 5.44 13.81
C ASP A 67 -32.32 4.53 14.46
N PRO A 68 -32.71 3.40 15.09
CA PRO A 68 -31.77 2.50 15.74
C PRO A 68 -30.65 1.99 14.83
N ALA A 69 -30.90 1.76 13.54
CA ALA A 69 -29.89 1.30 12.59
C ALA A 69 -28.87 2.42 12.30
N GLU A 70 -29.34 3.66 12.10
CA GLU A 70 -28.44 4.82 11.92
C GLU A 70 -27.60 5.06 13.19
N ARG A 71 -28.18 4.83 14.38
CA ARG A 71 -27.45 4.95 15.66
C ARG A 71 -26.33 3.91 15.74
N ALA A 72 -26.63 2.65 15.43
CA ALA A 72 -25.64 1.58 15.41
C ALA A 72 -24.52 1.87 14.40
N GLU A 73 -24.85 2.36 13.20
CA GLU A 73 -23.85 2.74 12.19
C GLU A 73 -22.94 3.88 12.67
N ARG A 74 -23.49 4.91 13.32
CA ARG A 74 -22.68 6.00 13.88
C ARG A 74 -21.78 5.54 15.03
N GLU A 75 -22.25 4.62 15.87
CA GLU A 75 -21.44 4.03 16.94
C GLU A 75 -20.32 3.15 16.37
N TYR A 76 -20.63 2.33 15.36
CA TYR A 76 -19.65 1.57 14.61
C TYR A 76 -18.60 2.48 13.95
N ALA A 77 -19.02 3.58 13.33
CA ALA A 77 -18.12 4.54 12.71
C ALA A 77 -17.17 5.20 13.71
N LYS A 78 -17.68 5.57 14.90
CA LYS A 78 -16.84 6.12 15.98
C LYS A 78 -15.79 5.13 16.48
N LEU A 79 -16.09 3.83 16.43
CA LEU A 79 -15.16 2.77 16.78
C LEU A 79 -14.13 2.55 15.67
N ILE A 80 -14.57 2.31 14.44
CA ILE A 80 -13.72 1.83 13.34
C ILE A 80 -12.80 2.89 12.74
N VAL A 81 -13.25 4.15 12.67
CA VAL A 81 -12.46 5.24 12.05
C VAL A 81 -11.11 5.44 12.75
N PRO A 82 -11.03 5.51 14.10
CA PRO A 82 -9.76 5.50 14.82
C PRO A 82 -8.85 4.31 14.51
N TYR A 83 -9.38 3.09 14.46
CA TYR A 83 -8.59 1.90 14.13
C TYR A 83 -8.02 1.97 12.72
N LEU A 84 -8.84 2.35 11.73
CA LEU A 84 -8.39 2.53 10.34
C LEU A 84 -7.34 3.64 10.23
N ALA A 85 -7.55 4.75 10.94
CA ALA A 85 -6.61 5.88 11.00
C ALA A 85 -5.24 5.49 11.57
N GLN A 86 -5.24 4.67 12.61
CA GLN A 86 -4.04 4.19 13.28
C GLN A 86 -3.40 3.00 12.57
N ARG A 87 -4.01 2.52 11.47
CA ARG A 87 -3.62 1.29 10.77
C ARG A 87 -3.56 0.09 11.72
N ALA A 88 -4.52 0.04 12.64
CA ALA A 88 -4.56 -1.01 13.64
C ALA A 88 -4.53 -2.39 12.98
N TYR A 89 -3.76 -3.28 13.59
CA TYR A 89 -3.58 -4.64 13.10
C TYR A 89 -4.68 -5.57 13.62
N HIS A 90 -5.53 -5.06 14.52
CA HIS A 90 -6.68 -5.76 15.03
C HIS A 90 -7.89 -4.83 15.13
N ILE A 91 -9.05 -5.32 14.66
CA ILE A 91 -10.35 -4.72 14.92
C ILE A 91 -11.14 -5.66 15.85
N PRO A 92 -11.79 -5.16 16.92
CA PRO A 92 -12.55 -6.00 17.83
C PRO A 92 -13.56 -6.91 17.11
N GLY A 93 -13.49 -8.21 17.43
CA GLY A 93 -14.34 -9.24 16.83
C GLY A 93 -13.84 -9.81 15.50
N TYR A 94 -12.75 -9.30 14.94
CA TYR A 94 -12.17 -9.84 13.69
C TYR A 94 -11.24 -11.03 13.98
N THR A 95 -11.27 -12.00 13.08
CA THR A 95 -10.29 -13.09 13.03
C THR A 95 -8.97 -12.59 12.41
N TRP A 96 -7.88 -13.34 12.63
CA TRP A 96 -6.56 -13.00 12.09
C TRP A 96 -6.57 -12.76 10.57
N ARG A 97 -7.28 -13.60 9.81
CA ARG A 97 -7.38 -13.46 8.35
C ARG A 97 -8.15 -12.21 7.95
N GLN A 98 -9.23 -11.88 8.66
CA GLN A 98 -10.02 -10.67 8.39
C GLN A 98 -9.21 -9.41 8.67
N ASP A 99 -8.49 -9.39 9.80
CA ASP A 99 -7.57 -8.31 10.15
C ASP A 99 -6.48 -8.15 9.07
N TRP A 100 -5.87 -9.24 8.62
CA TRP A 100 -4.81 -9.17 7.60
C TRP A 100 -5.32 -8.66 6.26
N ILE A 101 -6.46 -9.18 5.78
CA ILE A 101 -7.08 -8.72 4.54
C ILE A 101 -7.44 -7.23 4.67
N GLN A 102 -8.07 -6.83 5.77
CA GLN A 102 -8.41 -5.45 6.04
C GLN A 102 -7.14 -4.57 6.04
N TYR A 103 -6.08 -5.00 6.71
CA TYR A 103 -4.83 -4.27 6.77
C TYR A 103 -4.21 -4.08 5.38
N ILE A 104 -4.11 -5.16 4.58
CA ILE A 104 -3.55 -5.07 3.22
C ILE A 104 -4.43 -4.21 2.32
N THR A 105 -5.74 -4.46 2.25
CA THR A 105 -6.62 -3.72 1.33
C THR A 105 -6.76 -2.25 1.68
N ASN A 106 -6.61 -1.85 2.95
CA ASN A 106 -6.70 -0.45 3.33
C ASN A 106 -5.41 0.32 3.14
N ASN A 107 -4.25 -0.34 3.24
CA ASN A 107 -2.95 0.34 3.27
C ASN A 107 -2.16 0.20 1.98
N HIS A 108 -2.38 -0.86 1.18
CA HIS A 108 -1.63 -1.08 -0.05
C HIS A 108 -1.83 0.10 -1.04
N PRO A 109 -0.76 0.61 -1.69
CA PRO A 109 -0.86 1.77 -2.59
C PRO A 109 -1.91 1.59 -3.70
N VAL A 110 -1.90 0.44 -4.36
CA VAL A 110 -2.89 0.08 -5.40
C VAL A 110 -4.23 -0.39 -4.80
N PHE A 111 -4.25 -1.48 -4.02
CA PHE A 111 -5.53 -2.02 -3.51
C PHE A 111 -6.27 -1.05 -2.60
N GLY A 112 -5.57 -0.17 -1.88
CA GLY A 112 -6.17 0.91 -1.10
C GLY A 112 -7.00 1.88 -1.93
N ILE A 113 -6.70 2.07 -3.21
CA ILE A 113 -7.48 2.97 -4.05
C ILE A 113 -8.88 2.36 -4.31
N CYS A 114 -8.94 1.08 -4.65
CA CYS A 114 -10.17 0.41 -5.09
C CYS A 114 -10.93 -0.33 -3.98
N CYS A 115 -10.22 -0.85 -2.97
CA CYS A 115 -10.73 -1.82 -2.00
C CYS A 115 -10.68 -1.30 -0.55
N HIS A 116 -10.49 0.00 -0.34
CA HIS A 116 -10.49 0.55 1.01
C HIS A 116 -11.88 0.50 1.65
N HIS A 117 -11.89 0.43 2.97
CA HIS A 117 -13.09 0.53 3.77
C HIS A 117 -13.72 1.92 3.60
N LYS A 118 -15.05 1.99 3.41
CA LYS A 118 -15.77 3.26 3.17
C LYS A 118 -15.56 4.32 4.25
N LEU A 119 -15.34 3.89 5.49
CA LEU A 119 -15.08 4.75 6.64
C LEU A 119 -13.60 5.13 6.82
N HIS A 120 -12.72 4.78 5.87
CA HIS A 120 -11.31 5.13 5.99
C HIS A 120 -11.12 6.66 5.91
N PRO A 121 -10.28 7.27 6.78
CA PRO A 121 -10.09 8.73 6.81
C PRO A 121 -9.40 9.33 5.58
N LEU A 122 -8.94 8.50 4.63
CA LEU A 122 -8.17 8.92 3.48
C LEU A 122 -8.97 8.71 2.21
N ASN A 123 -9.39 9.83 1.63
CA ASN A 123 -10.15 9.90 0.40
C ASN A 123 -9.33 9.40 -0.79
N PHE A 124 -10.03 8.89 -1.81
CA PHE A 124 -9.45 8.45 -3.09
C PHE A 124 -8.38 9.40 -3.66
N ARG A 125 -8.64 10.72 -3.69
CA ARG A 125 -7.71 11.72 -4.22
C ARG A 125 -6.35 11.73 -3.50
N ARG A 126 -6.35 11.56 -2.17
CA ARG A 126 -5.10 11.51 -1.40
C ARG A 126 -4.33 10.22 -1.66
N ARG A 127 -5.05 9.11 -1.82
CA ARG A 127 -4.47 7.81 -2.18
C ARG A 127 -3.78 7.88 -3.55
N LEU A 128 -4.38 8.58 -4.51
CA LEU A 128 -3.77 8.81 -5.81
C LEU A 128 -2.48 9.64 -5.71
N VAL A 129 -2.44 10.67 -4.86
CA VAL A 129 -1.20 11.43 -4.60
C VAL A 129 -0.11 10.54 -4.01
N VAL A 130 -0.46 9.65 -3.07
CA VAL A 130 0.49 8.68 -2.51
C VAL A 130 0.99 7.71 -3.58
N LEU A 131 0.12 7.24 -4.48
CA LEU A 131 0.53 6.39 -5.61
C LEU A 131 1.48 7.12 -6.57
N VAL A 132 1.23 8.38 -6.91
CA VAL A 132 2.16 9.19 -7.71
C VAL A 132 3.50 9.33 -6.99
N GLY A 133 3.49 9.53 -5.68
CA GLY A 133 4.68 9.50 -4.84
C GLY A 133 5.45 8.19 -4.91
N SER A 134 4.74 7.06 -4.83
CA SER A 134 5.32 5.72 -4.98
C SER A 134 5.99 5.55 -6.34
N ILE A 135 5.32 5.94 -7.42
CA ILE A 135 5.85 5.87 -8.79
C ILE A 135 7.14 6.70 -8.92
N ALA A 136 7.11 7.95 -8.45
CA ALA A 136 8.26 8.84 -8.46
C ALA A 136 9.42 8.31 -7.59
N SER A 137 9.11 7.74 -6.42
CA SER A 137 10.12 7.14 -5.54
C SER A 137 10.77 5.93 -6.19
N GLY A 138 10.00 5.04 -6.83
CA GLY A 138 10.54 3.91 -7.58
C GLY A 138 11.50 4.41 -8.66
N LEU A 139 11.07 5.37 -9.49
CA LEU A 139 11.94 5.98 -10.50
C LEU A 139 13.22 6.57 -9.92
N ALA A 140 13.14 7.30 -8.80
CA ALA A 140 14.31 7.86 -8.13
C ALA A 140 15.27 6.76 -7.66
N ILE A 141 14.76 5.73 -6.97
CA ILE A 141 15.56 4.61 -6.46
C ILE A 141 16.25 3.88 -7.61
N THR A 142 15.55 3.54 -8.69
CA THR A 142 16.15 2.87 -9.86
C THR A 142 17.27 3.69 -10.47
N ASN A 143 17.06 4.99 -10.66
CA ASN A 143 18.10 5.85 -11.23
C ASN A 143 19.29 5.99 -10.29
N LEU A 144 19.07 6.12 -8.98
CA LEU A 144 20.15 6.21 -8.00
C LEU A 144 20.97 4.93 -7.94
N VAL A 145 20.32 3.76 -7.93
CA VAL A 145 21.02 2.47 -7.97
C VAL A 145 21.78 2.32 -9.28
N TYR A 146 21.19 2.68 -10.42
CA TYR A 146 21.88 2.65 -11.70
C TYR A 146 23.13 3.53 -11.70
N LEU A 147 23.01 4.79 -11.28
CA LEU A 147 24.13 5.73 -11.18
C LEU A 147 25.19 5.26 -10.18
N TRP A 148 24.78 4.65 -9.06
CA TRP A 148 25.70 4.07 -8.09
C TRP A 148 26.58 2.99 -8.73
N PHE A 149 25.96 2.04 -9.44
CA PHE A 149 26.68 0.99 -10.15
C PHE A 149 27.54 1.53 -11.30
N LEU A 150 27.11 2.62 -11.95
CA LEU A 150 27.87 3.30 -13.00
C LEU A 150 29.13 3.99 -12.48
N LEU A 151 29.05 4.63 -11.33
CA LEU A 151 30.17 5.32 -10.68
C LEU A 151 31.18 4.33 -10.09
N GLU A 152 30.70 3.20 -9.57
CA GLU A 152 31.54 2.13 -9.03
C GLU A 152 32.09 1.23 -10.15
N SER A 153 32.64 1.83 -11.21
CA SER A 153 33.01 1.23 -12.51
C SER A 153 33.86 -0.06 -12.44
N GLU A 154 34.41 -0.42 -11.29
CA GLU A 154 35.13 -1.68 -11.05
C GLU A 154 34.23 -2.87 -10.66
N SER A 155 32.97 -2.64 -10.27
CA SER A 155 32.10 -3.68 -9.68
C SER A 155 31.27 -4.49 -10.68
N GLY A 156 31.46 -4.31 -11.99
CA GLY A 156 30.83 -5.12 -13.04
C GLY A 156 29.31 -5.00 -13.07
N ILE A 157 28.79 -3.88 -13.60
CA ILE A 157 27.35 -3.67 -13.85
C ILE A 157 26.73 -4.85 -14.62
N ASP A 158 27.51 -5.37 -15.58
CA ASP A 158 27.15 -6.47 -16.46
C ASP A 158 27.65 -7.82 -15.97
N SER A 159 28.21 -7.90 -14.76
CA SER A 159 28.55 -9.19 -14.17
C SER A 159 27.26 -10.00 -13.98
N GLU A 160 27.21 -11.12 -14.69
CA GLU A 160 26.10 -12.05 -14.61
C GLU A 160 26.02 -12.62 -13.19
N PHE A 161 24.89 -12.38 -12.53
CA PHE A 161 24.59 -13.00 -11.25
C PHE A 161 24.12 -14.44 -11.47
N VAL A 162 23.17 -14.61 -12.38
CA VAL A 162 22.59 -15.91 -12.76
C VAL A 162 22.16 -15.84 -14.23
N SER A 163 22.62 -16.79 -15.05
CA SER A 163 22.09 -17.00 -16.39
C SER A 163 21.11 -18.18 -16.38
N ILE A 164 19.89 -17.93 -16.83
CA ILE A 164 18.87 -18.97 -16.98
C ILE A 164 18.77 -19.30 -18.47
N GLY A 165 19.24 -20.47 -18.86
CA GLY A 165 19.00 -21.00 -20.20
C GLY A 165 17.57 -21.51 -20.29
N LEU A 166 16.68 -20.80 -20.99
CA LEU A 166 15.37 -21.35 -21.33
C LEU A 166 15.54 -22.29 -22.53
N ALA A 167 15.54 -23.60 -22.27
CA ALA A 167 15.44 -24.60 -23.33
C ALA A 167 14.03 -24.53 -23.93
N ALA A 168 13.89 -23.84 -25.06
CA ALA A 168 12.68 -23.91 -25.85
C ALA A 168 12.57 -25.32 -26.47
N ASN A 169 11.84 -26.21 -25.81
CA ASN A 169 11.41 -27.49 -26.41
C ASN A 169 10.31 -27.22 -27.45
N LEU A 170 10.67 -26.56 -28.55
CA LEU A 170 9.84 -26.47 -29.74
C LEU A 170 10.44 -27.36 -30.82
N THR A 171 10.09 -28.64 -30.77
CA THR A 171 10.27 -29.58 -31.86
C THR A 171 9.25 -29.28 -32.96
N LEU A 172 9.52 -28.28 -33.80
CA LEU A 172 8.83 -28.14 -35.08
C LEU A 172 9.83 -27.63 -36.13
N GLY A 173 10.48 -28.58 -36.82
CA GLY A 173 11.17 -28.43 -38.11
C GLY A 173 12.14 -27.25 -38.28
N GLU A 174 13.45 -27.53 -38.20
CA GLU A 174 14.52 -26.78 -38.89
C GLU A 174 14.50 -25.24 -38.83
N ILE A 175 14.23 -24.67 -37.66
CA ILE A 175 14.60 -23.29 -37.37
C ILE A 175 15.56 -23.34 -36.18
N GLU A 176 16.77 -22.82 -36.36
CA GLU A 176 17.81 -22.73 -35.32
C GLU A 176 17.19 -22.34 -33.98
N ALA A 177 17.23 -23.26 -33.02
CA ALA A 177 16.86 -22.96 -31.65
C ALA A 177 17.90 -22.01 -31.06
N GLN A 178 17.72 -20.71 -31.27
CA GLN A 178 18.44 -19.69 -30.52
C GLN A 178 18.02 -19.84 -29.07
N PHE A 179 18.93 -20.34 -28.24
CA PHE A 179 18.75 -20.33 -26.80
C PHE A 179 18.70 -18.88 -26.34
N GLU A 180 17.50 -18.40 -26.01
CA GLU A 180 17.34 -17.11 -25.36
C GLU A 180 17.84 -17.26 -23.92
N THR A 181 19.07 -16.84 -23.68
CA THR A 181 19.66 -16.79 -22.34
C THR A 181 19.23 -15.49 -21.69
N VAL A 182 18.43 -15.59 -20.63
CA VAL A 182 18.10 -14.41 -19.81
C VAL A 182 19.17 -14.32 -18.73
N SER A 183 20.14 -13.43 -18.94
CA SER A 183 21.19 -13.12 -17.97
C SER A 183 20.67 -12.09 -16.96
N LEU A 184 20.55 -12.48 -15.69
CA LEU A 184 20.26 -11.57 -14.59
C LEU A 184 21.56 -10.94 -14.11
N THR A 185 21.68 -9.61 -14.16
CA THR A 185 22.88 -8.91 -13.70
C THR A 185 22.84 -8.63 -12.19
N ASN A 186 24.00 -8.43 -11.57
CA ASN A 186 24.10 -8.05 -10.15
C ASN A 186 23.29 -6.79 -9.81
N TYR A 187 23.31 -5.79 -10.71
CA TYR A 187 22.50 -4.58 -10.58
C TYR A 187 20.99 -4.91 -10.51
N GLN A 188 20.49 -5.78 -11.40
CA GLN A 188 19.08 -6.16 -11.40
C GLN A 188 18.70 -6.90 -10.11
N ALA A 189 19.54 -7.84 -9.64
CA ALA A 189 19.32 -8.56 -8.40
C ALA A 189 19.27 -7.62 -7.18
N PHE A 190 20.21 -6.67 -7.09
CA PHE A 190 20.24 -5.66 -6.02
C PHE A 190 18.99 -4.78 -6.05
N LEU A 191 18.61 -4.30 -7.24
CA LEU A 191 17.46 -3.44 -7.42
C LEU A 191 16.15 -4.16 -7.04
N TRP A 192 15.95 -5.38 -7.53
CA TRP A 192 14.75 -6.17 -7.28
C TRP A 192 14.60 -6.64 -5.83
N THR A 193 15.69 -6.63 -5.06
CA THR A 193 15.68 -6.99 -3.64
C THR A 193 15.68 -5.75 -2.75
N ILE A 194 16.80 -5.05 -2.67
CA ILE A 194 17.01 -3.91 -1.78
C ILE A 194 16.25 -2.69 -2.30
N GLY A 195 16.28 -2.41 -3.60
CA GLY A 195 15.52 -1.30 -4.21
C GLY A 195 14.02 -1.45 -3.96
N ALA A 196 13.47 -2.61 -4.30
CA ALA A 196 12.06 -2.94 -4.06
C ALA A 196 11.68 -2.87 -2.57
N ALA A 197 12.54 -3.34 -1.65
CA ALA A 197 12.28 -3.25 -0.21
C ALA A 197 12.29 -1.80 0.31
N LEU A 198 13.22 -0.97 -0.16
CA LEU A 198 13.27 0.46 0.18
C LEU A 198 12.04 1.20 -0.36
N HIS A 199 11.63 0.88 -1.58
CA HIS A 199 10.42 1.42 -2.20
C HIS A 199 9.17 1.06 -1.40
N SER A 200 8.97 -0.22 -1.07
CA SER A 200 7.86 -0.63 -0.20
C SER A 200 7.90 0.04 1.18
N SER A 201 9.10 0.27 1.73
CA SER A 201 9.29 0.98 3.00
C SER A 201 8.90 2.45 2.92
N PHE A 202 9.23 3.11 1.80
CA PHE A 202 8.77 4.46 1.49
C PHE A 202 7.24 4.52 1.45
N ASP A 203 6.60 3.59 0.73
CA ASP A 203 5.14 3.53 0.62
C ASP A 203 4.46 3.36 1.98
N LEU A 204 4.97 2.45 2.82
CA LEU A 204 4.50 2.26 4.18
C LEU A 204 4.63 3.53 5.02
N SER A 205 5.73 4.27 4.85
CA SER A 205 6.05 5.48 5.61
C SER A 205 5.17 6.66 5.20
N VAL A 206 5.05 6.92 3.89
CA VAL A 206 4.19 7.99 3.35
C VAL A 206 2.73 7.75 3.72
N TRP A 207 2.28 6.49 3.68
CA TRP A 207 0.95 6.14 4.16
C TRP A 207 0.73 6.51 5.62
N TYR A 208 1.67 6.14 6.50
CA TYR A 208 1.61 6.46 7.92
C TYR A 208 1.55 7.98 8.18
N LEU A 209 2.40 8.74 7.47
CA LEU A 209 2.41 10.20 7.54
C LEU A 209 1.10 10.82 7.03
N SER A 210 0.54 10.29 5.94
CA SER A 210 -0.67 10.83 5.31
C SER A 210 -1.90 10.72 6.22
N ALA A 211 -1.99 9.64 7.00
CA ALA A 211 -3.09 9.38 7.91
C ALA A 211 -3.07 10.30 9.14
N CYS A 212 -1.89 10.84 9.52
CA CYS A 212 -1.75 11.75 10.67
C CYS A 212 -2.41 11.18 11.94
N ALA A 213 -2.08 9.94 12.28
CA ALA A 213 -2.72 9.19 13.37
C ALA A 213 -2.70 9.95 14.72
N CYS A 214 -1.71 10.82 14.96
CA CYS A 214 -1.59 11.64 16.16
C CYS A 214 -2.71 12.70 16.31
N CYS A 215 -3.20 13.28 15.21
CA CYS A 215 -4.21 14.36 15.22
C CYS A 215 -5.64 13.83 15.00
N LEU A 216 -5.81 12.54 14.74
CA LEU A 216 -7.11 11.90 14.60
C LEU A 216 -7.67 11.47 15.97
N PRO A 217 -9.00 11.24 16.09
CA PRO A 217 -9.60 10.77 17.33
C PRO A 217 -8.89 9.50 17.84
N GLY A 218 -8.44 9.51 19.09
CA GLY A 218 -7.63 8.45 19.70
C GLY A 218 -6.11 8.69 19.69
N GLY A 219 -5.61 9.68 18.95
CA GLY A 219 -4.21 10.07 18.95
C GLY A 219 -3.80 10.93 20.16
N CYS A 220 -2.51 11.06 20.42
CA CYS A 220 -1.99 11.90 21.52
C CYS A 220 -2.32 13.39 21.36
N CYS A 221 -2.58 13.87 20.14
CA CYS A 221 -2.84 15.26 19.81
C CYS A 221 -4.30 15.51 19.43
N VAL A 222 -5.28 14.79 20.01
CA VAL A 222 -6.72 15.00 19.72
C VAL A 222 -7.15 16.45 19.98
N ALA A 223 -6.54 17.15 20.93
CA ALA A 223 -6.82 18.57 21.21
C ALA A 223 -6.49 19.49 20.02
N CYS A 224 -5.58 19.06 19.14
CA CYS A 224 -5.10 19.78 17.97
C CYS A 224 -5.94 19.49 16.72
N GLN A 225 -7.27 19.44 16.84
CA GLN A 225 -8.16 19.06 15.71
C GLN A 225 -8.00 19.95 14.47
N GLY A 226 -7.47 21.17 14.62
CA GLY A 226 -7.15 22.06 13.49
C GLY A 226 -6.03 21.56 12.58
N TYR A 227 -5.18 20.63 13.05
CA TYR A 227 -3.99 20.15 12.33
C TYR A 227 -4.20 18.81 11.61
N ARG A 228 -5.45 18.35 11.45
CA ARG A 228 -5.79 17.11 10.73
C ARG A 228 -5.26 17.02 9.30
N TYR A 229 -4.95 18.17 8.69
CA TYR A 229 -4.43 18.25 7.32
C TYR A 229 -2.90 18.30 7.24
N VAL A 230 -2.19 18.46 8.37
CA VAL A 230 -0.72 18.58 8.39
C VAL A 230 -0.06 17.37 7.75
N GLY A 231 -0.47 16.15 8.11
CA GLY A 231 0.10 14.94 7.51
C GLY A 231 -0.08 14.88 5.99
N SER A 232 -1.23 15.36 5.48
CA SER A 232 -1.45 15.44 4.03
C SER A 232 -0.56 16.49 3.35
N TYR A 233 -0.31 17.63 3.99
CA TYR A 233 0.61 18.65 3.46
C TYR A 233 2.06 18.18 3.47
N ILE A 234 2.49 17.51 4.55
CA ILE A 234 3.83 16.90 4.64
C ILE A 234 4.02 15.89 3.52
N VAL A 235 3.04 15.00 3.30
CA VAL A 235 3.12 14.01 2.22
C VAL A 235 3.17 14.68 0.85
N PHE A 236 2.35 15.70 0.60
CA PHE A 236 2.39 16.43 -0.66
C PHE A 236 3.77 17.06 -0.91
N PHE A 237 4.37 17.66 0.12
CA PHE A 237 5.73 18.20 0.05
C PHE A 237 6.77 17.11 -0.23
N VAL A 238 6.72 15.99 0.49
CA VAL A 238 7.64 14.84 0.27
C VAL A 238 7.51 14.31 -1.16
N VAL A 239 6.30 14.18 -1.69
CA VAL A 239 6.07 13.73 -3.07
C VAL A 239 6.68 14.70 -4.09
N ILE A 240 6.55 16.02 -3.88
CA ILE A 240 7.19 17.02 -4.76
C ILE A 240 8.71 16.88 -4.74
N VAL A 241 9.31 16.77 -3.56
CA VAL A 241 10.77 16.64 -3.40
C VAL A 241 11.27 15.36 -4.08
N VAL A 242 10.59 14.23 -3.86
CA VAL A 242 10.95 12.95 -4.48
C VAL A 242 10.78 13.00 -5.99
N ALA A 243 9.71 13.61 -6.51
CA ALA A 243 9.53 13.80 -7.94
C ALA A 243 10.64 14.67 -8.55
N ALA A 244 11.03 15.76 -7.89
CA ALA A 244 12.15 16.60 -8.32
C ALA A 244 13.48 15.82 -8.33
N ALA A 245 13.74 15.03 -7.28
CA ALA A 245 14.92 14.17 -7.21
C ALA A 245 14.92 13.11 -8.33
N ALA A 246 13.76 12.49 -8.62
CA ALA A 246 13.60 11.55 -9.72
C ALA A 246 13.89 12.22 -11.07
N SER A 247 13.37 13.42 -11.31
CA SER A 247 13.63 14.18 -12.53
C SER A 247 15.12 14.50 -12.70
N VAL A 248 15.80 14.95 -11.63
CA VAL A 248 17.24 15.19 -11.66
C VAL A 248 18.01 13.90 -11.96
N ALA A 249 17.66 12.79 -11.32
CA ALA A 249 18.32 11.51 -11.53
C ALA A 249 18.13 10.98 -12.96
N VAL A 250 16.94 11.14 -13.54
CA VAL A 250 16.66 10.80 -14.95
C VAL A 250 17.47 11.67 -15.91
N VAL A 251 17.52 12.98 -15.69
CA VAL A 251 18.30 13.91 -16.53
C VAL A 251 19.80 13.60 -16.43
N LEU A 252 20.31 13.34 -15.23
CA LEU A 252 21.71 12.99 -15.02
C LEU A 252 22.06 11.68 -15.73
N ARG A 253 21.21 10.66 -15.60
CA ARG A 253 21.35 9.41 -16.35
C ARG A 253 21.38 9.66 -17.86
N ALA A 254 20.40 10.40 -18.39
CA ALA A 254 20.33 10.70 -19.82
C ALA A 254 21.59 11.47 -20.31
N SER A 255 22.10 12.37 -19.48
CA SER A 255 23.33 13.13 -19.77
C SER A 255 24.58 12.26 -19.78
N ILE A 256 24.67 11.23 -18.94
CA ILE A 256 25.84 10.34 -18.94
C ILE A 256 25.79 9.39 -20.14
N ASN A 257 24.62 8.80 -20.40
CA ASN A 257 24.45 7.87 -21.53
C ASN A 257 24.72 8.54 -22.89
N SER A 258 24.31 9.80 -23.06
CA SER A 258 24.60 10.56 -24.30
C SER A 258 26.10 10.85 -24.49
N ASN A 259 26.85 11.08 -23.41
CA ASN A 259 28.30 11.29 -23.51
C ASN A 259 29.05 10.01 -23.91
N GLU A 260 28.60 8.85 -23.43
CA GLU A 260 29.18 7.55 -23.82
C GLU A 260 28.95 7.26 -25.31
N GLU A 261 27.74 7.50 -25.82
CA GLU A 261 27.41 7.25 -27.22
C GLU A 261 28.22 8.13 -28.19
N ILE A 262 28.37 9.42 -27.87
CA ILE A 262 29.23 10.35 -28.64
C ILE A 262 30.68 9.87 -28.65
N SER A 263 31.18 9.34 -27.53
CA SER A 263 32.56 8.84 -27.47
C SER A 263 32.78 7.64 -28.39
N ILE A 264 31.81 6.72 -28.50
CA ILE A 264 31.88 5.53 -29.36
C ILE A 264 31.73 5.93 -30.83
N GLN A 265 30.79 6.79 -31.19
CA GLN A 265 30.64 7.27 -32.57
C GLN A 265 31.88 8.03 -33.06
N ASN A 266 32.49 8.87 -32.22
CA ASN A 266 33.72 9.59 -32.60
C ASN A 266 34.91 8.66 -32.85
N ILE A 267 34.96 7.52 -32.17
CA ILE A 267 36.00 6.49 -32.38
C ILE A 267 35.72 5.65 -33.64
N THR A 268 34.44 5.35 -33.91
CA THR A 268 34.05 4.41 -34.97
C THR A 268 33.91 5.08 -36.34
N THR A 269 33.48 6.34 -36.36
CA THR A 269 33.28 7.13 -37.58
C THR A 269 34.10 8.40 -37.50
N GLY A 270 35.33 8.38 -38.05
CA GLY A 270 36.19 9.57 -38.13
C GLY A 270 35.70 10.67 -39.08
N ALA A 271 34.39 10.89 -39.24
CA ALA A 271 33.84 11.76 -40.27
C ALA A 271 32.49 12.42 -39.90
N THR A 272 32.52 13.76 -40.00
CA THR A 272 31.48 14.65 -40.53
C THR A 272 30.11 14.66 -39.82
N TYR A 273 30.00 15.52 -38.82
CA TYR A 273 28.73 16.01 -38.26
C TYR A 273 27.91 16.77 -39.31
N GLY A 274 27.01 16.08 -39.99
CA GLY A 274 25.89 16.70 -40.70
C GLY A 274 24.78 17.03 -39.71
N LEU A 275 24.64 18.31 -39.36
CA LEU A 275 23.35 18.90 -39.00
C LEU A 275 22.32 18.53 -40.10
N TRP A 276 21.02 18.56 -39.78
CA TRP A 276 19.88 18.44 -40.72
C TRP A 276 19.44 16.99 -41.04
N ASP A 277 18.66 16.36 -40.15
CA ASP A 277 17.23 16.08 -40.37
C ASP A 277 16.63 15.34 -39.15
N ASP A 278 15.71 15.98 -38.42
CA ASP A 278 14.99 15.40 -37.28
C ASP A 278 13.80 14.54 -37.75
N GLU A 279 14.01 13.65 -38.71
CA GLU A 279 13.02 12.62 -39.04
C GLU A 279 13.22 11.47 -38.05
N ILE A 280 12.40 11.46 -37.00
CA ILE A 280 12.41 10.38 -35.99
C ILE A 280 11.88 9.11 -36.67
N GLU A 281 12.77 8.33 -37.28
CA GLU A 281 12.48 6.98 -37.75
C GLU A 281 12.17 6.08 -36.54
N PHE A 282 10.90 6.00 -36.17
CA PHE A 282 10.41 5.09 -35.12
C PHE A 282 10.52 3.61 -35.51
N GLU A 283 10.84 3.28 -36.77
CA GLU A 283 10.73 1.93 -37.32
C GLU A 283 11.85 0.99 -36.85
N ASN A 284 12.95 1.50 -36.28
CA ASN A 284 14.10 0.72 -35.81
C ASN A 284 14.51 1.02 -34.36
N MET A 285 13.59 1.39 -33.47
CA MET A 285 13.93 1.53 -32.04
C MET A 285 14.39 0.19 -31.47
N ASP A 286 15.67 0.10 -31.16
CA ASP A 286 16.27 -1.07 -30.51
C ASP A 286 15.55 -1.33 -29.17
N PRO A 287 14.99 -2.54 -28.95
CA PRO A 287 14.39 -2.94 -27.67
C PRO A 287 15.30 -2.70 -26.45
N SER A 288 16.63 -2.65 -26.66
CA SER A 288 17.60 -2.29 -25.61
C SER A 288 17.34 -0.90 -25.00
N SER A 289 16.80 0.04 -25.78
CA SER A 289 16.41 1.40 -25.35
C SER A 289 15.34 1.37 -24.25
N PHE A 290 14.51 0.33 -24.22
CA PHE A 290 13.46 0.16 -23.21
C PHE A 290 13.90 -0.68 -22.01
N ARG A 291 15.13 -1.23 -22.00
CA ARG A 291 15.63 -2.10 -20.92
C ARG A 291 15.52 -1.43 -19.55
N PHE A 292 15.73 -0.12 -19.48
CA PHE A 292 15.52 0.65 -18.26
C PHE A 292 14.06 0.63 -17.78
N LEU A 293 13.13 0.99 -18.67
CA LEU A 293 11.71 1.05 -18.35
C LEU A 293 11.17 -0.32 -17.96
N ILE A 294 11.63 -1.39 -18.62
CA ILE A 294 11.31 -2.78 -18.27
C ILE A 294 11.85 -3.09 -16.87
N THR A 295 13.13 -2.79 -16.60
CA THR A 295 13.76 -3.07 -15.30
C THR A 295 13.05 -2.32 -14.16
N TRP A 296 12.74 -1.04 -14.37
CA TRP A 296 11.96 -0.21 -13.45
C TRP A 296 10.54 -0.76 -13.25
N SER A 297 9.87 -1.20 -14.32
CA SER A 297 8.52 -1.77 -14.24
C SER A 297 8.51 -3.08 -13.44
N ILE A 298 9.53 -3.94 -13.62
CA ILE A 298 9.70 -5.16 -12.83
C ILE A 298 9.97 -4.82 -11.36
N GLU A 299 10.86 -3.86 -11.08
CA GLU A 299 11.10 -3.39 -9.71
C GLU A 299 9.81 -2.88 -9.07
N MET A 300 9.06 -2.02 -9.75
CA MET A 300 7.77 -1.49 -9.32
C MET A 300 6.78 -2.61 -9.00
N ALA A 301 6.68 -3.62 -9.88
CA ALA A 301 5.81 -4.77 -9.67
C ALA A 301 6.25 -5.60 -8.46
N LEU A 302 7.55 -5.86 -8.29
CA LEU A 302 8.08 -6.56 -7.13
C LEU A 302 7.88 -5.78 -5.83
N ALA A 303 8.10 -4.46 -5.86
CA ALA A 303 7.89 -3.57 -4.73
C ALA A 303 6.42 -3.61 -4.29
N LEU A 304 5.48 -3.45 -5.22
CA LEU A 304 4.06 -3.38 -4.90
C LEU A 304 3.45 -4.76 -4.60
N LEU A 305 3.75 -5.78 -5.38
CA LEU A 305 3.05 -7.08 -5.32
C LEU A 305 3.72 -8.10 -4.41
N VAL A 306 5.03 -7.97 -4.15
CA VAL A 306 5.79 -8.96 -3.37
C VAL A 306 6.31 -8.34 -2.08
N MET A 307 7.17 -7.32 -2.18
CA MET A 307 7.83 -6.74 -1.01
C MET A 307 6.85 -6.00 -0.10
N TYR A 308 5.88 -5.26 -0.64
CA TYR A 308 4.92 -4.54 0.19
C TYR A 308 4.04 -5.49 1.04
N PRO A 309 3.39 -6.54 0.48
CA PRO A 309 2.68 -7.52 1.30
C PRO A 309 3.59 -8.27 2.28
N LEU A 310 4.83 -8.58 1.89
CA LEU A 310 5.80 -9.25 2.76
C LEU A 310 6.16 -8.38 3.97
N LEU A 311 6.62 -7.15 3.76
CA LEU A 311 6.91 -6.20 4.83
C LEU A 311 5.68 -5.87 5.66
N GLY A 312 4.53 -5.69 5.00
CA GLY A 312 3.24 -5.51 5.65
C GLY A 312 2.91 -6.67 6.59
N THR A 313 3.18 -7.91 6.17
CA THR A 313 2.96 -9.12 6.99
C THR A 313 3.95 -9.23 8.14
N VAL A 314 5.22 -8.85 7.94
CA VAL A 314 6.24 -8.80 9.01
C VAL A 314 5.85 -7.78 10.09
N LEU A 315 5.36 -6.60 9.69
CA LEU A 315 4.84 -5.60 10.62
C LEU A 315 3.55 -6.08 11.31
N PHE A 316 2.63 -6.67 10.53
CA PHE A 316 1.36 -7.19 11.03
C PHE A 316 1.53 -8.32 12.04
N SER A 317 2.47 -9.22 11.81
CA SER A 317 2.76 -10.33 12.73
C SER A 317 3.40 -9.85 14.04
N GLY A 318 3.99 -8.65 14.05
CA GLY A 318 4.68 -8.10 15.21
C GLY A 318 6.04 -8.77 15.48
N MET A 319 6.58 -9.50 14.50
CA MET A 319 7.86 -10.22 14.63
C MET A 319 9.02 -9.32 15.05
N LEU A 320 9.03 -8.06 14.59
CA LEU A 320 10.10 -7.11 14.91
C LEU A 320 9.98 -6.48 16.31
N GLY A 321 8.78 -6.45 16.89
CA GLY A 321 8.53 -5.73 18.14
C GLY A 321 8.54 -6.60 19.39
N CYS A 322 8.65 -7.93 19.26
CA CYS A 322 8.41 -8.90 20.35
C CYS A 322 7.13 -8.57 21.16
N GLY A 323 6.12 -7.96 20.52
CA GLY A 323 4.89 -7.47 21.14
C GLY A 323 5.01 -6.26 22.09
N ARG A 324 6.20 -5.72 22.34
CA ARG A 324 6.43 -4.66 23.36
C ARG A 324 6.54 -3.26 22.77
N LEU A 325 7.09 -3.12 21.57
CA LEU A 325 7.31 -1.80 20.97
C LEU A 325 6.00 -1.23 20.40
N PRO A 326 5.63 0.03 20.73
CA PRO A 326 4.35 0.61 20.32
C PRO A 326 4.19 0.77 18.81
N PHE A 327 5.30 0.90 18.06
CA PHE A 327 5.30 1.10 16.62
C PHE A 327 5.56 -0.19 15.81
N LEU A 328 6.05 -1.26 16.47
CA LEU A 328 6.47 -2.51 15.81
C LEU A 328 5.74 -3.76 16.37
N GLY A 329 4.76 -3.57 17.25
CA GLY A 329 4.12 -4.66 18.00
C GLY A 329 3.11 -5.50 17.22
N GLY A 330 2.68 -5.05 16.03
CA GLY A 330 1.74 -5.77 15.18
C GLY A 330 0.40 -6.12 15.85
N ARG A 331 -0.30 -7.09 15.27
CA ARG A 331 -1.57 -7.64 15.77
C ARG A 331 -1.48 -8.23 17.18
N PRO A 332 -0.44 -9.01 17.56
CA PRO A 332 -0.38 -9.60 18.90
C PRO A 332 -0.43 -8.54 20.01
N ARG A 333 0.23 -7.39 19.80
CA ARG A 333 0.17 -6.28 20.75
C ARG A 333 -1.23 -5.70 20.85
N ASP A 334 -1.89 -5.43 19.74
CA ASP A 334 -3.23 -4.82 19.73
C ASP A 334 -4.27 -5.72 20.42
N VAL A 335 -4.22 -7.03 20.16
CA VAL A 335 -5.06 -8.03 20.84
C VAL A 335 -4.78 -8.07 22.35
N TRP A 336 -3.49 -8.02 22.74
CA TRP A 336 -3.11 -8.01 24.15
C TRP A 336 -3.59 -6.75 24.89
N VAL A 337 -3.50 -5.58 24.24
CA VAL A 337 -4.00 -4.32 24.78
C VAL A 337 -5.51 -4.39 24.99
N GLU A 338 -6.26 -4.86 23.99
CA GLU A 338 -7.71 -5.04 24.10
C GLU A 338 -8.09 -5.99 25.24
N GLU A 339 -7.40 -7.12 25.36
CA GLU A 339 -7.64 -8.10 26.42
C GLU A 339 -7.38 -7.51 27.81
N CYS A 340 -6.30 -6.74 27.95
CA CYS A 340 -5.98 -6.04 29.18
C CYS A 340 -7.03 -4.97 29.53
N GLU A 341 -7.55 -4.23 28.55
CA GLU A 341 -8.66 -3.29 28.77
C GLU A 341 -9.95 -4.00 29.17
N ARG A 342 -10.25 -5.15 28.55
CA ARG A 342 -11.40 -5.99 28.87
C ARG A 342 -11.33 -6.50 30.31
N ARG A 343 -10.19 -7.03 30.74
CA ARG A 343 -9.96 -7.45 32.14
C ARG A 343 -10.15 -6.30 33.13
N ARG A 344 -9.60 -5.12 32.83
CA ARG A 344 -9.79 -3.92 33.67
C ARG A 344 -11.26 -3.52 33.80
N LYS A 345 -12.04 -3.61 32.70
CA LYS A 345 -13.49 -3.34 32.73
C LYS A 345 -14.24 -4.39 33.56
N ASN A 346 -13.93 -5.68 33.38
CA ASN A 346 -14.54 -6.76 34.15
C ASN A 346 -14.28 -6.63 35.65
N ARG A 347 -13.03 -6.31 36.05
CA ARG A 347 -12.68 -6.04 37.45
C ARG A 347 -13.48 -4.89 38.05
N LYS A 348 -13.65 -3.79 37.30
CA LYS A 348 -14.47 -2.65 37.73
C LYS A 348 -15.97 -2.98 37.82
N ALA A 349 -16.44 -3.93 37.02
CA ALA A 349 -17.82 -4.39 37.03
C ALA A 349 -18.09 -5.50 38.06
N GLY A 350 -17.08 -5.97 38.79
CA GLY A 350 -17.20 -7.09 39.72
C GLY A 350 -17.43 -8.44 39.04
N ILE A 351 -17.12 -8.56 37.74
CA ILE A 351 -17.23 -9.81 37.00
C ILE A 351 -15.97 -10.64 37.29
N PRO A 352 -16.08 -11.85 37.86
CA PRO A 352 -14.93 -12.70 38.15
C PRO A 352 -14.17 -13.06 36.88
N GLU A 353 -12.84 -13.15 36.96
CA GLU A 353 -12.03 -13.58 35.81
C GLU A 353 -12.32 -15.06 35.50
N PRO A 354 -12.45 -15.43 34.21
CA PRO A 354 -12.54 -16.83 33.84
C PRO A 354 -11.26 -17.53 34.30
N VAL A 355 -11.43 -18.58 35.12
CA VAL A 355 -10.35 -19.39 35.71
C VAL A 355 -9.59 -20.14 34.63
#